data_AF-A0A1S1V6Q7-F1
#
_entry.id   AF-A0A1S1V6Q7-F1
#
_cell.length_a   1.000
_cell.length_b   1.000
_cell.length_c   1.000
_cell.angle_alpha   90.00
_cell.angle_beta   90.00
_cell.angle_gamma   90.00
#
_symmetry.space_group_name_H-M   'P 1'
#
loop_
_entity.id
_entity.type
_entity.pdbx_description
1 polymer ?
#
loop_
_entity_poly.entity_id
_entity_poly.type
_entity_poly.pdbx_seq_one_letter_code
_entity_poly.pdbx_strand_id
1 'polypeptide(L)'
;MLFYDERGNVKLSEHKVIYTQRGERVEQYIGAEGKEWWIHFAEKWGHTEIVSFEPVIHEKDQIARLKEVNRFTNIDLKNAETYIFGKVEQLDDTRLNSLKMQKEILELQNYIVEQEFKSLIL
;
A
#
# COMPACT_ATOMS: atom_id res chain seq x y z
N MET A 1 1.77 -6.09 -2.67
CA MET A 1 2.36 -5.41 -1.49
C MET A 1 1.38 -5.32 -0.32
N LEU A 2 0.09 -5.35 -0.64
CA LEU A 2 -1.02 -5.39 0.31
C LEU A 2 -1.55 -6.80 0.50
N PHE A 3 -2.22 -7.04 1.61
CA PHE A 3 -2.96 -8.27 1.88
C PHE A 3 -4.16 -7.97 2.78
N TYR A 4 -5.10 -8.91 2.89
CA TYR A 4 -6.20 -8.82 3.84
C TYR A 4 -5.81 -9.46 5.18
N ASP A 5 -6.13 -8.80 6.29
CA ASP A 5 -6.12 -9.45 7.60
C ASP A 5 -7.35 -10.36 7.79
N GLU A 6 -7.38 -11.10 8.90
CA GLU A 6 -8.48 -12.01 9.25
C GLU A 6 -9.85 -11.32 9.36
N ARG A 7 -9.88 -9.99 9.48
CA ARG A 7 -11.10 -9.18 9.57
C ARG A 7 -11.46 -8.54 8.23
N GLY A 8 -10.73 -8.85 7.16
CA GLY A 8 -10.93 -8.29 5.83
C GLY A 8 -10.41 -6.86 5.66
N ASN A 9 -9.62 -6.34 6.59
CA ASN A 9 -8.98 -5.03 6.43
C ASN A 9 -7.74 -5.16 5.55
N VAL A 10 -7.48 -4.12 4.76
CA VAL A 10 -6.26 -4.02 3.98
C VAL A 10 -5.09 -3.73 4.92
N LYS A 11 -3.98 -4.45 4.73
CA LYS A 11 -2.72 -4.26 5.45
C LYS A 11 -1.57 -4.06 4.48
N LEU A 12 -0.59 -3.27 4.92
CA LEU A 12 0.71 -3.15 4.27
C LEU A 12 1.61 -4.29 4.73
N SER A 13 2.29 -4.94 3.79
CA SER A 13 3.32 -5.93 4.12
C SER A 13 4.47 -5.27 4.88
N GLU A 14 4.82 -5.80 6.06
CA GLU A 14 5.92 -5.28 6.87
C GLU A 14 7.28 -5.88 6.49
N HIS A 15 7.27 -6.96 5.73
CA HIS A 15 8.48 -7.70 5.37
C HIS A 15 8.38 -8.23 3.95
N LYS A 16 9.51 -8.31 3.26
CA LYS A 16 9.67 -9.11 2.06
C LYS A 16 10.59 -10.29 2.33
N VAL A 17 10.31 -11.41 1.69
CA VAL A 17 11.20 -12.55 1.62
C VAL A 17 12.01 -12.46 0.33
N ILE A 18 13.29 -12.79 0.43
CA ILE A 18 14.17 -12.98 -0.71
C ILE A 18 14.59 -14.43 -0.68
N TYR A 19 14.45 -15.12 -1.80
CA TYR A 19 14.82 -16.52 -1.92
C TYR A 19 15.42 -16.79 -3.29
N THR A 20 16.17 -17.88 -3.43
CA THR A 20 16.54 -18.41 -4.74
C THR A 20 15.64 -19.58 -5.09
N GLN A 21 15.23 -19.69 -6.35
CA GLN A 21 14.53 -20.84 -6.86
C GLN A 21 15.16 -21.26 -8.19
N ARG A 22 15.69 -22.49 -8.26
CA ARG A 22 16.45 -22.97 -9.44
C ARG A 22 17.61 -22.05 -9.86
N GLY A 23 18.23 -21.40 -8.88
CA GLY A 23 19.33 -20.44 -9.10
C GLY A 23 18.89 -19.01 -9.45
N GLU A 24 17.59 -18.76 -9.60
CA GLU A 24 17.06 -17.41 -9.85
C GLU A 24 16.67 -16.74 -8.53
N ARG A 25 17.10 -15.48 -8.34
CA ARG A 25 16.72 -14.68 -7.16
C ARG A 25 15.31 -14.11 -7.35
N VAL A 26 14.45 -14.35 -6.37
CA VAL A 26 13.07 -13.86 -6.34
C VAL A 26 12.86 -13.03 -5.06
N GLU A 27 12.09 -11.95 -5.19
CA GLU A 27 11.63 -11.14 -4.07
C GLU A 27 10.10 -11.18 -4.00
N GLN A 28 9.55 -11.42 -2.81
CA GLN A 28 8.11 -11.47 -2.58
C GLN A 28 7.73 -10.77 -1.28
N TYR A 29 6.60 -10.07 -1.30
CA TYR A 29 6.05 -9.44 -0.10
C TYR A 29 5.32 -10.47 0.75
N ILE A 30 5.54 -10.43 2.06
CA ILE A 30 4.89 -11.35 2.99
C ILE A 30 3.50 -10.80 3.32
N GLY A 31 2.49 -11.63 3.07
CA GLY A 31 1.10 -11.36 3.40
C GLY A 31 0.67 -11.98 4.73
N ALA A 32 -0.60 -12.39 4.81
CA ALA A 32 -1.19 -13.01 6.00
C ALA A 32 -0.56 -14.37 6.34
N GLU A 33 0.10 -15.02 5.38
CA GLU A 33 0.76 -16.31 5.58
C GLU A 33 1.96 -16.24 6.55
N GLY A 34 2.58 -15.06 6.67
CA GLY A 34 3.70 -14.84 7.59
C GLY A 34 5.00 -15.54 7.19
N LYS A 35 6.08 -15.28 7.94
CA LYS A 35 7.43 -15.81 7.65
C LYS A 35 7.51 -17.34 7.72
N GLU A 36 6.76 -17.96 8.63
CA GLU A 36 6.80 -19.41 8.86
C GLU A 36 6.35 -20.19 7.62
N TRP A 37 5.31 -19.70 6.93
CA TRP A 37 4.86 -20.31 5.69
C TRP A 37 5.97 -20.34 4.62
N TRP A 38 6.75 -19.26 4.52
CA TRP A 38 7.88 -19.17 3.58
C TRP A 38 9.03 -20.12 3.95
N ILE A 39 9.27 -20.34 5.24
CA ILE A 39 10.26 -21.33 5.71
C ILE A 39 9.83 -22.73 5.27
N HIS A 40 8.60 -23.13 5.56
CA HIS A 40 8.06 -24.43 5.14
C HIS A 40 7.98 -24.59 3.61
N PHE A 41 7.69 -23.50 2.90
CA PHE A 41 7.74 -23.49 1.44
C PHE A 41 9.14 -23.87 0.95
N ALA A 42 10.20 -23.23 1.44
CA ALA A 42 11.57 -23.57 1.03
C ALA A 42 11.96 -25.01 1.40
N GLU A 43 11.60 -25.48 2.60
CA GLU A 43 11.87 -26.86 3.05
C GLU A 43 11.24 -27.92 2.14
N LYS A 44 10.05 -27.64 1.60
CA LYS A 44 9.31 -28.57 0.75
C LYS A 44 9.92 -28.72 -0.65
N TRP A 45 10.65 -27.72 -1.12
CA TRP A 45 11.18 -27.68 -2.49
C TRP A 45 12.70 -27.58 -2.45
N GLY A 46 13.41 -28.70 -2.63
CA GLY A 46 14.89 -28.75 -2.53
C GLY A 46 15.69 -27.92 -3.55
N HIS A 47 15.02 -27.15 -4.40
CA HIS A 47 15.61 -26.14 -5.29
C HIS A 47 15.23 -24.71 -4.89
N THR A 48 14.72 -24.52 -3.68
CA THR A 48 14.29 -23.24 -3.12
C THR A 48 15.05 -23.00 -1.82
N GLU A 49 15.69 -21.84 -1.69
CA GLU A 49 16.47 -21.47 -0.50
C GLU A 49 16.13 -20.04 -0.09
N ILE A 50 15.73 -19.84 1.18
CA ILE A 50 15.53 -18.50 1.74
C ILE A 50 16.88 -17.83 1.91
N VAL A 51 17.04 -16.66 1.30
CA VAL A 51 18.23 -15.82 1.44
C VAL A 51 18.08 -14.89 2.64
N SER A 52 16.95 -14.16 2.73
CA SER A 52 16.72 -13.20 3.81
C SER A 52 15.25 -12.83 3.97
N PHE A 53 14.92 -12.28 5.14
CA PHE A 53 13.70 -11.55 5.41
C PHE A 53 14.06 -10.09 5.69
N GLU A 54 13.60 -9.18 4.84
CA GLU A 54 13.91 -7.76 4.94
C GLU A 54 12.68 -6.95 5.36
N PRO A 55 12.81 -5.96 6.25
CA PRO A 55 11.72 -5.07 6.58
C PRO A 55 11.35 -4.18 5.38
N VAL A 56 10.07 -3.89 5.24
CA VAL A 56 9.55 -2.94 4.25
C VAL A 56 9.17 -1.66 4.97
N ILE A 57 9.84 -0.57 4.62
CA ILE A 57 9.56 0.75 5.18
C ILE A 57 8.57 1.46 4.26
N HIS A 58 7.40 1.81 4.81
CA HIS A 58 6.38 2.58 4.11
C HIS A 58 6.44 4.06 4.48
N GLU A 59 6.16 4.92 3.53
CA GLU A 59 6.09 6.35 3.74
C GLU A 59 4.88 6.74 4.61
N LYS A 60 4.98 7.87 5.32
CA LYS A 60 3.88 8.37 6.16
C LYS A 60 2.58 8.54 5.39
N ASP A 61 2.67 8.98 4.14
CA ASP A 61 1.52 9.18 3.27
C ASP A 61 0.86 7.86 2.88
N GLN A 62 1.64 6.80 2.63
CA GLN A 62 1.12 5.46 2.35
C GLN A 62 0.36 4.91 3.56
N ILE A 63 0.89 5.11 4.77
CA ILE A 63 0.23 4.71 6.02
C ILE A 63 -1.06 5.51 6.23
N ALA A 64 -1.06 6.81 5.92
CA ALA A 64 -2.24 7.66 6.02
C ALA A 64 -3.33 7.21 5.03
N ARG A 65 -2.96 6.95 3.77
CA ARG A 65 -3.87 6.45 2.73
C ARG A 65 -4.43 5.07 3.07
N LEU A 66 -3.65 4.19 3.69
CA LEU A 66 -4.15 2.90 4.18
C LEU A 66 -5.29 3.09 5.21
N LYS A 67 -5.13 4.04 6.14
CA LYS A 67 -6.18 4.34 7.13
C LYS A 67 -7.46 4.85 6.47
N GLU A 68 -7.33 5.59 5.37
CA GLU A 68 -8.47 6.06 4.59
C GLU A 68 -9.17 4.91 3.85
N VAL A 69 -8.40 4.02 3.20
CA VAL A 69 -8.93 2.83 2.52
C VAL A 69 -9.74 1.96 3.48
N ASN A 70 -9.22 1.72 4.68
CA ASN A 70 -9.89 0.89 5.69
C ASN A 70 -11.15 1.52 6.32
N ARG A 71 -11.55 2.74 5.92
CA ARG A 71 -12.89 3.27 6.25
C ARG A 71 -13.99 2.67 5.39
N PHE A 72 -13.62 2.05 4.27
CA PHE A 72 -14.55 1.41 3.36
C PHE A 72 -14.46 -0.11 3.54
N THR A 73 -15.61 -0.76 3.57
CA THR A 73 -15.68 -2.22 3.53
C THR A 73 -15.53 -2.73 2.10
N ASN A 74 -14.98 -3.93 1.95
CA ASN A 74 -14.86 -4.64 0.67
C ASN A 74 -14.16 -3.82 -0.44
N ILE A 75 -13.05 -3.15 -0.10
CA ILE A 75 -12.17 -2.57 -1.11
C ILE A 75 -11.28 -3.66 -1.68
N ASP A 76 -11.26 -3.79 -3.00
CA ASP A 76 -10.36 -4.68 -3.72
C ASP A 76 -8.89 -4.25 -3.57
N LEU A 77 -7.97 -5.22 -3.41
CA LEU A 77 -6.54 -4.93 -3.19
C LEU A 77 -5.90 -4.16 -4.34
N LYS A 78 -6.31 -4.38 -5.60
CA LYS A 78 -5.76 -3.64 -6.74
C LYS A 78 -6.12 -2.16 -6.63
N ASN A 79 -7.37 -1.85 -6.29
CA ASN A 79 -7.82 -0.47 -6.08
C ASN A 79 -7.14 0.17 -4.87
N ALA A 80 -7.00 -0.57 -3.76
CA ALA A 80 -6.27 -0.10 -2.59
C ALA A 80 -4.79 0.18 -2.91
N GLU A 81 -4.12 -0.72 -3.63
CA GLU A 81 -2.70 -0.59 -4.01
C GLU A 81 -2.52 0.63 -4.92
N THR A 82 -3.43 0.80 -5.87
CA THR A 82 -3.45 1.95 -6.79
C THR A 82 -3.63 3.27 -6.04
N TYR A 83 -4.51 3.33 -5.03
CA TYR A 83 -4.70 4.55 -4.24
C TYR A 83 -3.52 4.83 -3.30
N ILE A 84 -3.02 3.81 -2.61
CA ILE A 84 -1.98 3.95 -1.59
C ILE A 84 -0.63 4.30 -2.23
N PHE A 85 -0.24 3.57 -3.29
CA PHE A 85 1.08 3.69 -3.90
C PHE A 85 1.08 4.43 -5.24
N GLY A 86 -0.06 4.48 -5.93
CA GLY A 86 -0.13 5.03 -7.26
C GLY A 86 -0.16 6.56 -7.32
N LYS A 87 0.21 7.06 -8.50
CA LYS A 87 -0.04 8.43 -8.99
C LYS A 87 -1.06 8.38 -10.13
N VAL A 88 -2.14 7.64 -9.94
CA VAL A 88 -3.08 7.37 -11.05
C VAL A 88 -4.13 8.47 -11.06
N GLU A 89 -4.43 8.99 -12.25
CA GLU A 89 -5.41 10.07 -12.42
C GLU A 89 -6.82 9.61 -12.02
N GLN A 90 -7.17 8.35 -12.31
CA GLN A 90 -8.46 7.75 -12.02
C GLN A 90 -8.31 6.34 -11.45
N LEU A 91 -9.20 5.99 -10.53
CA LEU A 91 -9.35 4.66 -9.93
C LEU A 91 -10.61 4.01 -10.48
N ASP A 92 -10.70 2.68 -10.43
CA ASP A 92 -11.95 1.99 -10.80
C ASP A 92 -12.99 2.09 -9.66
N ASP A 93 -12.54 2.20 -8.41
CA ASP A 93 -13.44 2.36 -7.24
C ASP A 93 -13.92 3.81 -7.09
N THR A 94 -15.22 4.02 -7.29
CA THR A 94 -15.88 5.34 -7.21
C THR A 94 -15.77 6.00 -5.84
N ARG A 95 -15.67 5.22 -4.75
CA ARG A 95 -15.54 5.75 -3.38
C ARG A 95 -14.15 6.33 -3.18
N LEU A 96 -13.12 5.61 -3.63
CA LEU A 96 -11.74 6.09 -3.56
C LEU A 96 -11.51 7.28 -4.50
N ASN A 97 -12.11 7.29 -5.69
CA ASN A 97 -12.12 8.46 -6.57
C ASN A 97 -12.77 9.67 -5.89
N SER A 98 -13.94 9.49 -5.28
CA SER A 98 -14.65 10.57 -4.59
C SER A 98 -13.79 11.15 -3.46
N LEU A 99 -13.13 10.28 -2.68
CA LEU A 99 -12.21 10.72 -1.64
C LEU A 99 -11.03 11.51 -2.21
N LYS A 100 -10.41 11.02 -3.28
CA LYS A 100 -9.31 11.71 -3.96
C LYS A 100 -9.73 13.11 -4.43
N MET A 101 -10.86 13.22 -5.13
CA MET A 101 -11.39 14.49 -5.61
C MET A 101 -11.69 15.46 -4.46
N GLN A 102 -12.26 14.99 -3.35
CA GLN A 102 -12.51 15.84 -2.18
C GLN A 102 -11.22 16.44 -1.61
N LYS A 103 -10.12 15.67 -1.61
CA LYS A 103 -8.81 16.15 -1.14
C LYS A 103 -8.22 17.21 -2.07
N GLU A 104 -8.28 16.98 -3.38
CA GLU A 104 -7.83 17.95 -4.39
C GLU A 104 -8.63 19.26 -4.30
N ILE A 105 -9.94 19.20 -4.09
CA ILE A 105 -10.78 20.39 -3.87
C ILE A 105 -10.35 21.14 -2.62
N LEU A 106 -10.12 20.44 -1.51
CA LEU A 106 -9.70 21.06 -0.25
C LEU A 106 -8.31 21.73 -0.36
N GLU A 107 -7.38 21.08 -1.05
CA GLU A 107 -6.05 21.64 -1.32
C GLU A 107 -6.14 22.94 -2.15
N LEU A 108 -6.97 22.96 -3.18
CA LEU A 108 -7.23 24.16 -3.98
C LEU A 108 -7.89 25.27 -3.16
N GLN A 109 -8.86 24.93 -2.30
CA GLN A 109 -9.51 25.91 -1.42
C GLN A 109 -8.52 26.53 -0.44
N ASN A 110 -7.65 25.72 0.19
CA ASN A 110 -6.62 26.21 1.09
C ASN A 110 -5.64 27.14 0.36
N TYR A 111 -5.21 26.75 -0.84
CA TYR A 111 -4.34 27.59 -1.67
C TYR A 111 -4.97 28.94 -2.00
N ILE A 112 -6.26 28.97 -2.39
CA ILE A 112 -6.98 30.22 -2.68
C ILE A 112 -6.98 31.14 -1.45
N VAL A 113 -7.34 30.61 -0.28
CA VAL A 113 -7.35 31.37 0.98
C VAL A 113 -5.96 31.94 1.30
N GLU A 114 -4.90 31.16 1.11
CA GLU A 114 -3.53 31.63 1.31
C GLU A 114 -3.15 32.78 0.35
N GLN A 115 -3.58 32.71 -0.91
CA GLN A 115 -3.31 33.77 -1.89
C GLN A 115 -4.10 35.04 -1.57
N GLU A 116 -5.38 34.91 -1.21
CA GLU A 116 -6.21 36.05 -0.80
C GLU A 116 -5.61 36.74 0.42
N PHE A 117 -5.17 35.97 1.43
CA PHE A 117 -4.51 36.53 2.62
C PHE A 117 -3.21 37.26 2.27
N LYS A 118 -2.36 36.70 1.40
CA LYS A 118 -1.13 37.37 0.94
C LYS A 118 -1.42 38.68 0.21
N SER A 119 -2.50 38.74 -0.56
CA SER A 119 -2.90 39.95 -1.31
C SER A 119 -3.45 41.08 -0.43
N LEU A 120 -3.85 40.78 0.81
CA LEU A 120 -4.41 41.75 1.77
C LEU A 120 -3.34 42.43 2.64
N ILE A 121 -2.12 41.88 2.68
CA ILE A 121 -1.02 42.33 3.58
C ILE A 121 0.12 43.00 2.77
N LEU A 122 0.00 43.03 1.44
CA LEU A 122 0.84 43.76 0.50
C LEU A 122 0.11 45.00 -0.03
#